data_AF-A0A7J6RH32-F1
#
_entry.id   AF-A0A7J6RH32-F1
#
_cell.length_a   1.000
_cell.length_b   1.000
_cell.length_c   1.000
_cell.angle_alpha   90.00
_cell.angle_beta   90.00
_cell.angle_gamma   90.00
#
_symmetry.space_group_name_H-M   'P 1'
#
loop_
_entity.id
_entity.type
_entity.pdbx_description
1 polymer ?
#
loop_
_entity_poly.entity_id
_entity_poly.type
_entity_poly.pdbx_seq_one_letter_code
_entity_poly.pdbx_strand_id
1 'polypeptide(L)'
;MPNSARKTLKRHVEDLDEKICTLRRALWNGNSASLESPQRTPRATMAMMMPSLPDTVNNSTADSDEGGDASDGSLCDEGLFIPAAADSDPDGDDSVDADSLWTGTSSPRAQHCVDRHFNARLPPTSFSKPHGRPPPPPSTLLHEFSASTSEGGHGDNSPHSDIPHTKDCTAFVTFRTMRLKQMALQLRLSDTADEWVVSSAPSPSDIIWPNITFPAQQAIKRQRITKALYWIWALGYALPLVAIQSLALPWACSSDEEGGFELWTKLAALYVPTILQLLLVVALPRIFRWVCVNYERQKTRSAVTVSVLRRIFLFQLLTVYVIVIGEVWLSFPGIFHMAGTTLENALRSMGQDI
;
A
#
# COMPACT_ATOMS: atom_id res chain seq x y z
N MET A 1 -7.59 -37.96 -43.57
CA MET A 1 -8.09 -36.74 -44.25
C MET A 1 -7.24 -36.37 -45.46
N PRO A 2 -7.82 -35.90 -46.58
CA PRO A 2 -7.07 -35.47 -47.76
C PRO A 2 -6.27 -34.18 -47.47
N ASN A 3 -5.02 -34.14 -47.91
CA ASN A 3 -4.07 -33.02 -47.71
C ASN A 3 -4.60 -31.64 -48.15
N SER A 4 -5.66 -31.60 -48.96
CA SER A 4 -6.35 -30.38 -49.37
C SER A 4 -7.07 -29.68 -48.21
N ALA A 5 -7.75 -30.43 -47.33
CA ALA A 5 -8.51 -29.88 -46.21
C ALA A 5 -7.60 -29.27 -45.12
N ARG A 6 -6.41 -29.85 -44.91
CA ARG A 6 -5.43 -29.36 -43.93
C ARG A 6 -4.84 -28.01 -44.35
N LYS A 7 -4.67 -27.78 -45.66
CA LYS A 7 -4.19 -26.49 -46.20
C LYS A 7 -5.23 -25.38 -46.06
N THR A 8 -6.51 -25.69 -46.20
CA THR A 8 -7.59 -24.71 -46.02
C THR A 8 -7.77 -24.34 -44.56
N LEU A 9 -7.69 -25.32 -43.63
CA LEU A 9 -7.74 -25.04 -42.20
C LEU A 9 -6.57 -24.15 -41.74
N LYS A 10 -5.35 -24.42 -42.21
CA LYS A 10 -4.17 -23.64 -41.84
C LYS A 10 -4.30 -22.16 -42.23
N ARG A 11 -4.84 -21.87 -43.42
CA ARG A 11 -5.09 -20.48 -43.85
C ARG A 11 -6.16 -19.79 -43.01
N HIS A 12 -7.19 -20.51 -42.57
CA HIS A 12 -8.21 -19.93 -41.69
C HIS A 12 -7.70 -19.63 -40.29
N VAL A 13 -6.79 -20.45 -39.76
CA VAL A 13 -6.15 -20.18 -38.46
C VAL A 13 -5.24 -18.96 -38.55
N GLU A 14 -4.43 -18.85 -39.60
CA GLU A 14 -3.55 -17.69 -39.82
C GLU A 14 -4.36 -16.37 -39.99
N ASP A 15 -5.50 -16.42 -40.71
CA ASP A 15 -6.42 -15.27 -40.84
C ASP A 15 -7.09 -14.89 -39.50
N LEU A 16 -7.37 -15.87 -38.64
CA LEU A 16 -7.95 -15.62 -37.31
C LEU A 16 -6.95 -14.94 -36.38
N ASP A 17 -5.68 -15.37 -36.38
CA ASP A 17 -4.63 -14.78 -35.55
C ASP A 17 -4.33 -13.33 -35.96
N GLU A 18 -4.36 -13.03 -37.27
CA GLU A 18 -4.19 -11.67 -37.76
C GLU A 18 -5.33 -10.75 -37.31
N LYS A 19 -6.58 -11.25 -37.35
CA LYS A 19 -7.77 -10.55 -36.87
C LYS A 19 -7.75 -10.32 -35.36
N ILE A 20 -7.34 -11.32 -34.58
CA ILE A 20 -7.21 -11.18 -33.12
C ILE A 20 -6.12 -10.16 -32.77
N CYS A 21 -4.99 -10.17 -33.49
CA CYS A 21 -3.93 -9.18 -33.31
C CYS A 21 -4.38 -7.76 -33.65
N THR A 22 -5.17 -7.58 -34.72
CA THR A 22 -5.71 -6.25 -35.07
C THR A 22 -6.74 -5.77 -34.07
N LEU A 23 -7.62 -6.65 -33.56
CA LEU A 23 -8.61 -6.31 -32.54
C LEU A 23 -7.95 -5.93 -31.21
N ARG A 24 -6.89 -6.64 -30.80
CA ARG A 24 -6.09 -6.31 -29.61
C ARG A 24 -5.40 -4.96 -29.74
N ARG A 25 -4.85 -4.65 -30.93
CA ARG A 25 -4.20 -3.36 -31.21
C ARG A 25 -5.22 -2.20 -31.25
N ALA A 26 -6.42 -2.44 -31.77
CA ALA A 26 -7.51 -1.47 -31.77
C ALA A 26 -8.05 -1.18 -30.36
N LEU A 27 -8.22 -2.22 -29.52
CA LEU A 27 -8.63 -2.06 -28.13
C LEU A 27 -7.59 -1.32 -27.29
N TRP A 28 -6.30 -1.56 -27.55
CA TRP A 28 -5.21 -0.87 -26.83
C TRP A 28 -5.09 0.60 -27.22
N ASN A 29 -5.26 0.93 -28.50
CA ASN A 29 -5.14 2.31 -29.00
C ASN A 29 -6.44 3.12 -28.86
N GLY A 30 -7.60 2.48 -28.73
CA GLY A 30 -8.90 3.16 -28.68
C GLY A 30 -9.25 3.80 -27.32
N ASN A 31 -8.49 3.54 -26.26
CA ASN A 31 -8.87 3.93 -24.90
C ASN A 31 -8.12 5.16 -24.34
N SER A 32 -7.35 5.87 -25.16
CA SER A 32 -6.61 7.08 -24.75
C SER A 32 -7.24 8.40 -25.22
N ALA A 33 -8.36 8.39 -25.96
CA ALA A 33 -8.89 9.60 -26.61
C ALA A 33 -10.32 10.03 -26.19
N SER A 34 -10.96 9.44 -25.19
CA SER A 34 -12.30 9.92 -24.79
C SER A 34 -12.65 9.60 -23.35
N LEU A 35 -12.20 10.46 -22.43
CA LEU A 35 -12.84 10.72 -21.13
C LEU A 35 -12.36 12.07 -20.57
N GLU A 36 -12.37 13.12 -21.41
CA GLU A 36 -12.54 14.49 -20.91
C GLU A 36 -14.04 14.77 -20.80
N SER A 37 -14.56 14.69 -19.58
CA SER A 37 -15.84 15.30 -19.20
C SER A 37 -15.55 16.41 -18.19
N PRO A 38 -16.17 17.59 -18.33
CA PRO A 38 -15.88 18.76 -17.51
C PRO A 38 -16.67 18.70 -16.20
N GLN A 39 -16.02 18.43 -15.07
CA GLN A 39 -16.53 18.89 -13.78
C GLN A 39 -15.46 19.63 -12.98
N ARG A 40 -15.60 20.95 -13.08
CA ARG A 40 -14.97 21.99 -12.30
C ARG A 40 -15.78 22.15 -11.01
N THR A 41 -15.22 21.77 -9.87
CA THR A 41 -15.58 22.35 -8.57
C THR A 41 -14.29 22.80 -7.88
N PRO A 42 -14.16 24.07 -7.47
CA PRO A 42 -12.95 24.56 -6.83
C PRO A 42 -12.86 24.03 -5.40
N ARG A 43 -12.01 23.03 -5.19
CA ARG A 43 -11.56 22.66 -3.85
C ARG A 43 -10.40 23.57 -3.51
N ALA A 44 -10.63 24.53 -2.61
CA ALA A 44 -9.61 25.40 -2.07
C ALA A 44 -8.54 24.54 -1.37
N THR A 45 -7.42 24.31 -2.06
CA THR A 45 -6.20 23.78 -1.48
C THR A 45 -5.57 24.90 -0.67
N MET A 46 -5.91 24.94 0.62
CA MET A 46 -5.21 25.77 1.59
C MET A 46 -3.80 25.17 1.75
N ALA A 47 -2.82 25.79 1.10
CA ALA A 47 -1.41 25.45 1.29
C ALA A 47 -1.06 25.74 2.76
N MET A 48 -0.87 24.68 3.55
CA MET A 48 -0.24 24.79 4.85
C MET A 48 1.25 25.05 4.63
N MET A 49 1.62 26.31 4.84
CA MET A 49 2.99 26.76 5.01
C MET A 49 3.59 26.02 6.20
N MET A 50 4.62 25.20 5.95
CA MET A 50 5.47 24.62 7.00
C MET A 50 6.24 25.75 7.68
N PRO A 51 6.14 25.93 9.01
CA PRO A 51 7.05 26.82 9.71
C PRO A 51 8.45 26.22 9.73
N SER A 52 9.43 27.05 9.35
CA SER A 52 10.86 26.83 9.46
C SER A 52 11.27 26.38 10.87
N LEU A 53 12.15 25.38 10.94
CA LEU A 53 12.85 24.98 12.16
C LEU A 53 13.61 26.18 12.77
N PRO A 54 13.62 26.35 14.10
CA PRO A 54 14.62 27.17 14.76
C PRO A 54 15.93 26.40 14.92
N ASP A 55 17.02 27.17 14.78
CA ASP A 55 18.41 26.75 14.86
C ASP A 55 18.77 26.06 16.18
N THR A 56 19.56 25.00 16.05
CA THR A 56 20.22 24.27 17.12
C THR A 56 21.29 25.18 17.74
N VAL A 57 21.04 25.67 18.95
CA VAL A 57 22.03 26.33 19.80
C VAL A 57 22.72 25.29 20.67
N ASN A 58 24.05 25.31 20.60
CA ASN A 58 25.02 24.62 21.44
C ASN A 58 24.71 24.73 22.94
N ASN A 59 24.97 23.66 23.70
CA ASN A 59 25.81 23.83 24.89
C ASN A 59 26.45 22.54 25.39
N SER A 60 27.65 22.76 25.87
CA SER A 60 28.70 21.82 26.28
C SER A 60 28.53 21.30 27.71
N THR A 61 29.14 20.14 27.95
CA THR A 61 29.96 19.75 29.12
C THR A 61 29.40 19.87 30.55
N ALA A 62 29.23 18.71 31.21
CA ALA A 62 29.72 18.35 32.55
C ALA A 62 29.40 16.85 32.74
N ASP A 63 30.37 15.94 32.81
CA ASP A 63 31.16 15.55 34.00
C ASP A 63 30.33 15.40 35.29
N SER A 64 30.11 14.13 35.71
CA SER A 64 30.56 13.59 37.01
C SER A 64 29.90 12.25 37.35
N ASP A 65 30.80 11.30 37.63
CA ASP A 65 30.80 10.34 38.75
C ASP A 65 30.03 9.01 38.73
N GLU A 66 30.88 8.00 38.91
CA GLU A 66 30.72 6.64 39.38
C GLU A 66 29.81 6.47 40.61
N GLY A 67 29.17 5.31 40.66
CA GLY A 67 28.55 4.78 41.88
C GLY A 67 27.83 3.48 41.58
N GLY A 68 28.57 2.37 41.59
CA GLY A 68 28.01 1.04 41.41
C GLY A 68 27.15 0.61 42.60
N ASP A 69 26.23 -0.32 42.36
CA ASP A 69 26.08 -1.47 43.24
C ASP A 69 25.37 -2.62 42.51
N ALA A 70 25.91 -3.80 42.76
CA ALA A 70 25.48 -5.08 42.26
C ALA A 70 24.26 -5.58 43.03
N SER A 71 23.39 -6.36 42.36
CA SER A 71 22.83 -7.64 42.85
C SER A 71 21.83 -8.22 41.84
N ASP A 72 22.11 -9.46 41.41
CA ASP A 72 21.21 -10.61 41.19
C ASP A 72 19.82 -10.37 40.58
N GLY A 73 19.36 -11.04 39.52
CA GLY A 73 19.64 -12.38 39.02
C GLY A 73 18.34 -12.91 38.37
N SER A 74 18.42 -13.96 37.56
CA SER A 74 17.32 -14.65 36.81
C SER A 74 17.07 -14.08 35.39
N LEU A 75 17.70 -14.59 34.32
CA LEU A 75 17.70 -15.94 33.73
C LEU A 75 16.37 -16.32 33.04
N CYS A 76 16.26 -15.95 31.76
CA CYS A 76 15.58 -16.70 30.68
C CYS A 76 16.11 -16.21 29.31
N ASP A 77 17.15 -16.90 28.84
CA ASP A 77 17.38 -17.39 27.45
C ASP A 77 16.06 -17.77 26.72
N GLU A 78 15.85 -17.75 25.40
CA GLU A 78 16.63 -17.61 24.14
C GLU A 78 15.70 -16.83 23.15
N GLY A 79 16.09 -16.11 22.10
CA GLY A 79 17.13 -16.30 21.09
C GLY A 79 16.47 -16.11 19.70
N LEU A 80 16.78 -15.03 18.98
CA LEU A 80 16.87 -15.02 17.51
C LEU A 80 17.63 -13.78 17.02
N PHE A 81 18.92 -13.98 16.83
CA PHE A 81 19.88 -13.07 16.21
C PHE A 81 19.67 -13.02 14.68
N ILE A 82 19.77 -11.84 14.08
CA ILE A 82 20.17 -11.65 12.67
C ILE A 82 21.37 -10.70 12.70
N PRO A 83 22.50 -11.04 12.03
CA PRO A 83 23.75 -10.31 12.18
C PRO A 83 23.76 -8.97 11.42
N ALA A 84 24.42 -7.99 12.04
CA ALA A 84 24.96 -6.82 11.37
C ALA A 84 26.16 -7.22 10.49
N ALA A 85 26.15 -6.80 9.23
CA ALA A 85 27.36 -6.70 8.41
C ALA A 85 27.99 -5.33 8.76
N ALA A 86 29.11 -5.30 9.47
CA ALA A 86 30.47 -5.52 8.97
C ALA A 86 30.94 -4.33 8.12
N ASP A 87 31.47 -3.33 8.84
CA ASP A 87 32.41 -2.33 8.35
C ASP A 87 33.61 -3.02 7.69
N SER A 88 34.05 -2.48 6.57
CA SER A 88 35.35 -2.75 5.98
C SER A 88 35.77 -1.50 5.24
N ASP A 89 36.53 -0.66 5.94
CA ASP A 89 37.42 0.33 5.33
C ASP A 89 38.44 -0.40 4.45
N PRO A 90 38.76 0.18 3.30
CA PRO A 90 40.17 0.30 2.98
C PRO A 90 40.53 1.75 2.61
N ASP A 91 41.51 2.27 3.34
CA ASP A 91 42.35 3.39 2.92
C ASP A 91 42.95 3.11 1.54
N GLY A 92 42.82 4.08 0.65
CA GLY A 92 43.36 4.05 -0.70
C GLY A 92 43.30 5.43 -1.32
N ASP A 93 44.29 6.25 -0.98
CA ASP A 93 44.69 7.45 -1.71
C ASP A 93 44.83 7.12 -3.21
N ASP A 94 44.06 7.81 -4.05
CA ASP A 94 44.50 8.13 -5.41
C ASP A 94 43.76 9.39 -5.89
N SER A 95 44.52 10.47 -5.93
CA SER A 95 44.25 11.71 -6.63
C SER A 95 44.06 11.46 -8.13
N VAL A 96 42.87 11.74 -8.66
CA VAL A 96 42.70 11.97 -10.11
C VAL A 96 41.72 13.12 -10.33
N ASP A 97 42.26 14.17 -10.93
CA ASP A 97 41.56 15.32 -11.50
C ASP A 97 40.47 14.89 -12.48
N ALA A 98 39.28 15.47 -12.32
CA ALA A 98 38.30 15.58 -13.41
C ALA A 98 37.44 16.84 -13.21
N ASP A 99 38.11 17.99 -13.26
CA ASP A 99 37.52 19.18 -13.86
C ASP A 99 37.17 18.88 -15.32
N SER A 100 35.90 18.97 -15.69
CA SER A 100 35.38 19.50 -16.96
C SER A 100 34.07 18.84 -17.40
N LEU A 101 33.17 19.68 -17.95
CA LEU A 101 31.92 19.36 -18.66
C LEU A 101 30.80 18.91 -17.71
N TRP A 102 29.87 19.78 -17.28
CA TRP A 102 28.84 20.37 -18.13
C TRP A 102 28.40 21.75 -17.61
N THR A 103 28.87 22.82 -18.25
CA THR A 103 28.26 24.15 -18.21
C THR A 103 27.19 24.22 -19.30
N GLY A 104 25.94 23.98 -18.92
CA GLY A 104 24.75 24.20 -19.75
C GLY A 104 24.05 25.48 -19.33
N THR A 105 24.17 26.49 -20.16
CA THR A 105 23.79 27.89 -19.96
C THR A 105 22.29 28.11 -19.70
N SER A 106 22.04 29.05 -18.79
CA SER A 106 20.78 29.71 -18.53
C SER A 106 20.32 30.53 -19.74
N SER A 107 19.03 30.44 -20.08
CA SER A 107 18.36 31.37 -21.00
C SER A 107 17.11 31.94 -20.31
N PRO A 108 17.06 33.27 -20.05
CA PRO A 108 15.94 33.92 -19.40
C PRO A 108 15.05 34.58 -20.46
N ARG A 109 13.98 33.90 -20.91
CA ARG A 109 13.00 34.54 -21.80
C ARG A 109 11.64 33.83 -21.83
N ALA A 110 10.80 34.06 -20.80
CA ALA A 110 9.33 34.03 -20.91
C ALA A 110 8.67 34.36 -19.55
N GLN A 111 8.92 35.55 -19.02
CA GLN A 111 8.10 36.15 -17.96
C GLN A 111 7.55 37.46 -18.51
N HIS A 112 6.49 37.35 -19.30
CA HIS A 112 5.59 38.45 -19.58
C HIS A 112 4.29 37.89 -20.19
N CYS A 113 3.16 38.39 -19.71
CA CYS A 113 1.79 38.16 -20.20
C CYS A 113 1.04 36.92 -19.71
N VAL A 114 0.55 36.93 -18.46
CA VAL A 114 -0.87 36.66 -18.16
C VAL A 114 -1.24 37.46 -16.91
N ASP A 115 -1.48 38.76 -17.09
CA ASP A 115 -2.08 39.60 -16.04
C ASP A 115 -3.01 40.62 -16.71
N ARG A 116 -4.19 40.16 -17.15
CA ARG A 116 -5.30 41.02 -17.56
C ARG A 116 -6.60 40.25 -17.74
N HIS A 117 -7.64 40.80 -17.10
CA HIS A 117 -9.08 40.52 -17.27
C HIS A 117 -9.67 39.30 -16.57
N PHE A 118 -10.03 39.47 -15.29
CA PHE A 118 -11.29 38.93 -14.77
C PHE A 118 -11.93 39.90 -13.76
N ASN A 119 -12.35 41.06 -14.25
CA ASN A 119 -13.21 42.00 -13.52
C ASN A 119 -14.66 41.78 -14.00
N ALA A 120 -15.27 40.68 -13.57
CA ALA A 120 -16.70 40.46 -13.76
C ALA A 120 -17.44 41.00 -12.54
N ARG A 121 -18.04 42.19 -12.71
CA ARG A 121 -19.04 42.75 -11.80
C ARG A 121 -20.16 41.72 -11.61
N LEU A 122 -20.32 41.24 -10.39
CA LEU A 122 -21.58 40.64 -9.96
C LEU A 122 -22.62 41.78 -9.79
N PRO A 123 -23.88 41.57 -10.20
CA PRO A 123 -24.94 42.55 -9.99
C PRO A 123 -25.23 42.74 -8.49
N PRO A 124 -25.59 43.96 -8.05
CA PRO A 124 -25.93 44.22 -6.66
C PRO A 124 -27.24 43.48 -6.32
N THR A 125 -27.15 42.46 -5.48
CA THR A 125 -28.32 41.91 -4.80
C THR A 125 -28.73 42.89 -3.70
N SER A 126 -29.87 43.55 -3.91
CA SER A 126 -30.54 44.36 -2.91
C SER A 126 -31.07 43.46 -1.79
N PHE A 127 -30.23 43.19 -0.78
CA PHE A 127 -30.67 42.56 0.45
C PHE A 127 -31.21 43.61 1.42
N SER A 128 -32.51 43.50 1.64
CA SER A 128 -33.32 44.28 2.56
C SER A 128 -32.86 44.15 4.03
N LYS A 129 -32.75 45.31 4.67
CA LYS A 129 -33.06 45.69 6.07
C LYS A 129 -32.67 44.71 7.22
N PRO A 130 -31.90 45.18 8.23
CA PRO A 130 -31.52 44.39 9.38
C PRO A 130 -32.68 44.27 10.39
N HIS A 131 -33.26 43.09 10.53
CA HIS A 131 -34.06 42.75 11.71
C HIS A 131 -33.15 42.15 12.79
N GLY A 132 -33.10 42.84 13.93
CA GLY A 132 -32.90 42.30 15.27
C GLY A 132 -31.71 41.38 15.50
N ARG A 133 -30.66 41.91 16.16
CA ARG A 133 -29.75 41.05 16.92
C ARG A 133 -30.58 40.23 17.94
N PRO A 134 -30.50 38.89 17.93
CA PRO A 134 -30.99 38.12 19.07
C PRO A 134 -30.14 38.45 20.31
N PRO A 135 -30.75 38.47 21.51
CA PRO A 135 -30.03 38.70 22.76
C PRO A 135 -28.95 37.62 22.96
N PRO A 136 -27.83 37.96 23.63
CA PRO A 136 -26.79 36.99 23.93
C PRO A 136 -27.38 35.85 24.79
N PRO A 137 -27.02 34.58 24.51
CA PRO A 137 -27.44 33.47 25.36
C PRO A 137 -26.90 33.69 26.78
N PRO A 138 -27.68 33.38 27.83
CA PRO A 138 -27.25 33.51 29.21
C PRO A 138 -25.98 32.72 29.42
N SER A 139 -24.99 33.37 30.03
CA SER A 139 -23.72 32.80 30.49
C SER A 139 -23.97 31.47 31.19
N THR A 140 -23.90 30.39 30.41
CA THR A 140 -24.03 29.04 30.92
C THR A 140 -22.76 28.79 31.69
N LEU A 141 -22.91 28.81 33.02
CA LEU A 141 -21.91 28.43 33.99
C LEU A 141 -21.10 27.25 33.46
N LEU A 142 -19.79 27.45 33.41
CA LEU A 142 -18.80 26.39 33.25
C LEU A 142 -19.06 25.37 34.35
N HIS A 143 -19.83 24.33 34.06
CA HIS A 143 -19.78 23.10 34.83
C HIS A 143 -18.42 22.48 34.52
N GLU A 144 -17.48 22.81 35.38
CA GLU A 144 -16.21 22.13 35.56
C GLU A 144 -16.49 20.62 35.62
N PHE A 145 -16.04 19.89 34.61
CA PHE A 145 -16.06 18.43 34.58
C PHE A 145 -14.96 17.96 35.53
N SER A 146 -15.21 18.01 36.84
CA SER A 146 -14.40 17.29 37.81
C SER A 146 -14.67 15.80 37.59
N ALA A 147 -13.73 15.11 36.94
CA ALA A 147 -13.70 13.66 36.95
C ALA A 147 -13.56 13.21 38.40
N SER A 148 -14.67 12.83 39.03
CA SER A 148 -14.69 12.29 40.38
C SER A 148 -14.07 10.89 40.34
N THR A 149 -12.77 10.81 40.55
CA THR A 149 -12.13 9.59 41.04
C THR A 149 -12.68 9.32 42.44
N SER A 150 -13.72 8.49 42.49
CA SER A 150 -14.32 7.98 43.71
C SER A 150 -13.34 7.01 44.39
N GLU A 151 -12.39 7.55 45.14
CA GLU A 151 -11.70 6.84 46.21
C GLU A 151 -12.59 6.88 47.45
N GLY A 152 -13.13 5.73 47.86
CA GLY A 152 -14.00 5.65 49.04
C GLY A 152 -14.51 4.23 49.24
N GLY A 153 -13.79 3.47 50.05
CA GLY A 153 -14.00 2.05 50.25
C GLY A 153 -15.24 1.66 51.06
N HIS A 154 -15.64 0.41 50.89
CA HIS A 154 -16.28 -0.38 51.93
C HIS A 154 -15.85 -1.83 51.71
N GLY A 155 -15.20 -2.41 52.72
CA GLY A 155 -14.63 -3.75 52.67
C GLY A 155 -15.71 -4.81 52.82
N ASP A 156 -16.21 -5.30 51.69
CA ASP A 156 -16.87 -6.59 51.62
C ASP A 156 -15.86 -7.63 51.12
N ASN A 157 -15.40 -8.47 52.04
CA ASN A 157 -14.51 -9.62 51.79
C ASN A 157 -15.26 -10.77 51.09
N SER A 158 -16.04 -10.47 50.06
CA SER A 158 -16.53 -11.51 49.17
C SER A 158 -15.38 -11.95 48.27
N PRO A 159 -15.10 -13.25 48.13
CA PRO A 159 -14.22 -13.78 47.09
C PRO A 159 -14.94 -13.66 45.74
N HIS A 160 -15.29 -12.44 45.37
CA HIS A 160 -15.81 -12.09 44.07
C HIS A 160 -14.58 -12.05 43.19
N SER A 161 -14.50 -12.97 42.23
CA SER A 161 -13.44 -13.03 41.23
C SER A 161 -13.26 -11.62 40.64
N ASP A 162 -12.20 -10.94 41.08
CA ASP A 162 -11.69 -9.70 40.51
C ASP A 162 -11.19 -10.04 39.11
N ILE A 163 -12.13 -10.23 38.18
CA ILE A 163 -11.81 -10.13 36.76
C ILE A 163 -11.47 -8.66 36.60
N PRO A 164 -10.18 -8.30 36.38
CA PRO A 164 -9.82 -6.91 36.20
C PRO A 164 -10.66 -6.41 35.03
N HIS A 165 -11.65 -5.58 35.33
CA HIS A 165 -12.41 -4.87 34.30
C HIS A 165 -11.41 -3.94 33.64
N THR A 166 -10.77 -4.43 32.58
CA THR A 166 -9.96 -3.64 31.68
C THR A 166 -10.91 -2.63 31.05
N LYS A 167 -11.04 -1.47 31.69
CA LYS A 167 -11.84 -0.36 31.18
C LYS A 167 -11.25 0.03 29.83
N ASP A 168 -12.08 0.00 28.79
CA ASP A 168 -11.67 0.39 27.46
C ASP A 168 -11.33 1.90 27.48
N CYS A 169 -10.05 2.25 27.30
CA CYS A 169 -9.56 3.63 27.42
C CYS A 169 -9.87 4.54 26.21
N THR A 170 -10.93 4.28 25.45
CA THR A 170 -11.29 5.09 24.28
C THR A 170 -12.55 5.91 24.52
N ALA A 171 -12.45 7.22 24.37
CA ALA A 171 -13.58 8.13 24.53
C ALA A 171 -13.67 9.13 23.36
N PHE A 172 -14.88 9.59 23.07
CA PHE A 172 -15.11 10.71 22.15
C PHE A 172 -15.21 12.00 22.95
N VAL A 173 -14.37 12.98 22.61
CA VAL A 173 -14.37 14.30 23.24
C VAL A 173 -14.91 15.33 22.25
N THR A 174 -15.94 16.06 22.67
CA THR A 174 -16.50 17.16 21.89
C THR A 174 -16.00 18.50 22.42
N PHE A 175 -15.59 19.39 21.52
CA PHE A 175 -15.13 20.73 21.87
C PHE A 175 -16.18 21.77 21.50
N ARG A 176 -16.27 22.84 22.29
CA ARG A 176 -17.18 23.97 22.01
C ARG A 176 -16.82 24.73 20.73
N THR A 177 -15.53 24.77 20.37
CA THR A 177 -15.05 25.48 19.18
C THR A 177 -14.08 24.63 18.38
N MET A 178 -14.04 24.84 17.05
CA MET A 178 -13.10 24.17 16.15
C MET A 178 -11.63 24.49 16.49
N ARG A 179 -11.35 25.68 17.03
CA ARG A 179 -10.00 26.09 17.43
C ARG A 179 -9.48 25.21 18.56
N LEU A 180 -10.28 24.98 19.60
CA LEU A 180 -9.91 24.10 20.72
C LEU A 180 -9.67 22.66 20.25
N LYS A 181 -10.51 22.15 19.34
CA LYS A 181 -10.28 20.84 18.71
C LYS A 181 -8.91 20.77 18.02
N GLN A 182 -8.57 21.77 17.21
CA GLN A 182 -7.28 21.77 16.48
C GLN A 182 -6.09 21.88 17.43
N MET A 183 -6.18 22.72 18.46
CA MET A 183 -5.13 22.81 19.50
C MET A 183 -4.96 21.47 20.21
N ALA A 184 -6.05 20.81 20.61
CA ALA A 184 -5.99 19.50 21.26
C ALA A 184 -5.41 18.39 20.35
N LEU A 185 -5.59 18.49 19.03
CA LEU A 185 -4.98 17.55 18.07
C LEU A 185 -3.47 17.76 17.89
N GLN A 186 -2.98 18.97 18.14
CA GLN A 186 -1.57 19.33 17.99
C GLN A 186 -0.76 19.20 19.28
N LEU A 187 -1.44 19.19 20.44
CA LEU A 187 -0.81 19.06 21.76
C LEU A 187 -0.55 17.60 22.11
N ARG A 188 0.64 17.32 22.62
CA ARG A 188 0.98 16.04 23.26
C ARG A 188 0.47 16.09 24.71
N LEU A 189 -0.51 15.24 25.02
CA LEU A 189 -1.23 15.28 26.30
C LEU A 189 -0.56 14.50 27.44
N SER A 190 0.35 13.58 27.13
CA SER A 190 1.13 12.82 28.12
C SER A 190 2.62 12.86 27.78
N ASP A 191 3.43 12.81 28.83
CA ASP A 191 4.88 12.69 28.73
C ASP A 191 5.26 11.38 28.01
N THR A 192 4.45 10.34 28.15
CA THR A 192 4.60 9.09 27.39
C THR A 192 3.85 9.18 26.06
N ALA A 193 4.59 9.08 24.93
CA ALA A 193 4.02 9.26 23.58
C ALA A 193 2.88 8.29 23.23
N ASP A 194 2.87 7.10 23.83
CA ASP A 194 1.95 6.01 23.45
C ASP A 194 0.70 5.90 24.32
N GLU A 195 0.60 6.71 25.38
CA GLU A 195 -0.49 6.58 26.36
C GLU A 195 -1.77 7.29 25.91
N TRP A 196 -1.64 8.51 25.38
CA TRP A 196 -2.77 9.35 24.97
C TRP A 196 -2.66 9.77 23.51
N VAL A 197 -3.20 8.92 22.63
CA VAL A 197 -3.24 9.19 21.19
C VAL A 197 -4.54 9.89 20.82
N VAL A 198 -4.46 11.18 20.51
CA VAL A 198 -5.60 11.98 20.04
C VAL A 198 -5.62 11.97 18.52
N SER A 199 -6.79 11.70 17.93
CA SER A 199 -6.99 11.79 16.48
C SER A 199 -8.36 12.41 16.17
N SER A 200 -8.51 13.00 14.98
CA SER A 200 -9.81 13.55 14.59
C SER A 200 -10.81 12.41 14.44
N ALA A 201 -11.93 12.50 15.16
CA ALA A 201 -13.00 11.53 15.05
C ALA A 201 -13.51 11.43 13.59
N PRO A 202 -13.65 10.21 13.03
CA PRO A 202 -14.21 9.99 11.70
C PRO A 202 -15.73 10.17 11.71
N SER A 203 -16.37 10.11 10.53
CA SER A 203 -17.83 10.06 10.43
C SER A 203 -18.40 8.90 11.26
N PRO A 204 -19.53 9.06 11.97
CA PRO A 204 -20.12 7.97 12.77
C PRO A 204 -20.48 6.73 11.94
N SER A 205 -20.76 6.90 10.64
CA SER A 205 -21.02 5.79 9.71
C SER A 205 -19.76 4.99 9.30
N ASP A 206 -18.58 5.57 9.53
CA ASP A 206 -17.28 4.99 9.20
C ASP A 206 -16.70 4.18 10.37
N ILE A 207 -17.25 4.34 11.58
CA ILE A 207 -16.79 3.66 12.79
C ILE A 207 -17.32 2.22 12.82
N ILE A 208 -16.43 1.27 13.11
CA ILE A 208 -16.78 -0.14 13.35
C ILE A 208 -16.90 -0.33 14.86
N TRP A 209 -18.09 -0.09 15.40
CA TRP A 209 -18.37 -0.10 16.85
C TRP A 209 -17.86 -1.36 17.59
N PRO A 210 -18.02 -2.58 17.06
CA PRO A 210 -17.50 -3.77 17.74
C PRO A 210 -15.98 -3.78 17.93
N ASN A 211 -15.23 -2.98 17.15
CA ASN A 211 -13.78 -2.95 17.17
C ASN A 211 -13.21 -1.83 18.04
N ILE A 212 -14.05 -0.93 18.58
CA ILE A 212 -13.56 0.28 19.25
C ILE A 212 -12.91 -0.01 20.60
N THR A 213 -13.41 -1.04 21.29
CA THR A 213 -13.00 -1.46 22.63
C THR A 213 -11.60 -2.05 22.66
N PHE A 214 -11.02 -2.40 21.52
CA PHE A 214 -9.70 -3.05 21.53
C PHE A 214 -8.56 -2.06 21.81
N PRO A 215 -7.63 -2.43 22.73
CA PRO A 215 -6.48 -1.61 23.04
C PRO A 215 -5.52 -1.55 21.84
N ALA A 216 -4.94 -0.37 21.61
CA ALA A 216 -4.10 -0.09 20.44
C ALA A 216 -2.88 -1.04 20.34
N GLN A 217 -2.25 -1.36 21.48
CA GLN A 217 -1.09 -2.24 21.54
C GLN A 217 -1.40 -3.66 21.01
N GLN A 218 -2.57 -4.20 21.32
CA GLN A 218 -2.99 -5.50 20.79
C GLN A 218 -3.27 -5.45 19.29
N ALA A 219 -3.84 -4.33 18.81
CA ALA A 219 -4.07 -4.13 17.38
C ALA A 219 -2.76 -4.09 16.59
N ILE A 220 -1.72 -3.42 17.10
CA ILE A 220 -0.39 -3.36 16.47
C ILE A 220 0.23 -4.75 16.38
N LYS A 221 0.19 -5.55 17.45
CA LYS A 221 0.72 -6.93 17.44
C LYS A 221 -0.01 -7.79 16.39
N ARG A 222 -1.34 -7.72 16.33
CA ARG A 222 -2.16 -8.42 15.33
C ARG A 222 -1.84 -7.97 13.90
N GLN A 223 -1.59 -6.68 13.69
CA GLN A 223 -1.21 -6.15 12.39
C GLN A 223 0.16 -6.68 11.93
N ARG A 224 1.15 -6.79 12.84
CA ARG A 224 2.46 -7.40 12.53
C ARG A 224 2.30 -8.86 12.12
N ILE A 225 1.53 -9.63 12.87
CA ILE A 225 1.24 -11.04 12.56
C ILE A 225 0.54 -11.16 11.19
N THR A 226 -0.46 -10.31 10.93
CA THR A 226 -1.18 -10.32 9.64
C THR A 226 -0.26 -9.97 8.47
N LYS A 227 0.68 -9.03 8.68
CA LYS A 227 1.67 -8.67 7.66
C LYS A 227 2.63 -9.83 7.36
N ALA A 228 3.07 -10.57 8.38
CA ALA A 228 3.90 -11.76 8.19
C ALA A 228 3.13 -12.88 7.47
N LEU A 229 1.90 -13.16 7.91
CA LEU A 229 1.04 -14.16 7.28
C LEU A 229 0.72 -13.80 5.82
N TYR A 230 0.53 -12.51 5.53
CA TYR A 230 0.35 -12.01 4.17
C TYR A 230 1.55 -12.34 3.28
N TRP A 231 2.79 -12.17 3.75
CA TRP A 231 3.98 -12.50 2.96
C TRP A 231 4.09 -14.00 2.67
N ILE A 232 3.86 -14.84 3.68
CA ILE A 232 3.84 -16.29 3.53
C ILE A 232 2.77 -16.70 2.52
N TRP A 233 1.58 -16.13 2.65
CA TRP A 233 0.47 -16.41 1.74
C TRP A 233 0.74 -15.90 0.32
N ALA A 234 1.39 -14.74 0.16
CA ALA A 234 1.77 -14.19 -1.13
C ALA A 234 2.81 -15.06 -1.86
N LEU A 235 3.78 -15.63 -1.13
CA LEU A 235 4.70 -16.63 -1.67
C LEU A 235 3.99 -17.96 -1.99
N GLY A 236 3.16 -18.42 -1.05
CA GLY A 236 2.36 -19.65 -1.21
C GLY A 236 1.35 -19.58 -2.34
N TYR A 237 0.95 -18.38 -2.76
CA TYR A 237 0.02 -18.18 -3.87
C TYR A 237 0.59 -18.61 -5.23
N ALA A 238 1.91 -18.74 -5.38
CA ALA A 238 2.49 -19.32 -6.59
C ALA A 238 2.04 -20.77 -6.81
N LEU A 239 1.79 -21.54 -5.74
CA LEU A 239 1.37 -22.95 -5.84
C LEU A 239 0.04 -23.14 -6.58
N PRO A 240 -1.08 -22.48 -6.18
CA PRO A 240 -2.34 -22.64 -6.89
C PRO A 240 -2.25 -22.13 -8.34
N LEU A 241 -1.42 -21.12 -8.63
CA LEU A 241 -1.19 -20.68 -10.02
C LEU A 241 -0.62 -21.80 -10.89
N VAL A 242 0.46 -22.44 -10.42
CA VAL A 242 1.09 -23.56 -11.13
C VAL A 242 0.16 -24.77 -11.19
N ALA A 243 -0.61 -25.04 -10.14
CA ALA A 243 -1.58 -26.14 -10.11
C ALA A 243 -2.71 -25.95 -11.13
N ILE A 244 -3.20 -24.71 -11.32
CA ILE A 244 -4.22 -24.40 -12.33
C ILE A 244 -3.65 -24.61 -13.74
N GLN A 245 -2.39 -24.22 -13.96
CA GLN A 245 -1.71 -24.42 -15.24
C GLN A 245 -1.42 -25.89 -15.54
N SER A 246 -1.02 -26.67 -14.52
CA SER A 246 -0.75 -28.10 -14.69
C SER A 246 -2.01 -28.90 -14.99
N LEU A 247 -3.16 -28.45 -14.48
CA LEU A 247 -4.46 -29.06 -14.79
C LEU A 247 -4.86 -28.94 -16.27
N ALA A 248 -4.32 -27.94 -16.98
CA ALA A 248 -4.62 -27.69 -18.39
C ALA A 248 -3.82 -28.57 -19.36
N LEU A 249 -2.64 -29.05 -18.93
CA LEU A 249 -1.72 -29.85 -19.75
C LEU A 249 -2.30 -31.19 -20.25
N PRO A 250 -2.94 -32.03 -19.42
CA PRO A 250 -3.39 -33.35 -19.88
C PRO A 250 -4.49 -33.28 -20.95
N TRP A 251 -5.33 -32.24 -20.93
CA TRP A 251 -6.38 -32.05 -21.94
C TRP A 251 -5.85 -31.61 -23.30
N ALA A 252 -4.64 -31.04 -23.36
CA ALA A 252 -4.00 -30.69 -24.63
C ALA A 252 -3.46 -31.92 -25.38
N CYS A 253 -3.04 -32.97 -24.65
CA CYS A 253 -2.38 -34.13 -25.24
C CYS A 253 -3.32 -35.29 -25.65
N SER A 254 -4.57 -35.32 -25.20
CA SER A 254 -5.48 -36.47 -25.41
C SER A 254 -6.32 -36.41 -26.70
N SER A 255 -5.87 -35.71 -27.74
CA SER A 255 -6.70 -35.36 -28.91
C SER A 255 -6.54 -36.30 -30.12
N ASP A 256 -6.61 -37.62 -29.92
CA ASP A 256 -6.53 -38.59 -31.03
C ASP A 256 -7.88 -39.24 -31.39
N GLU A 257 -9.00 -38.79 -30.81
CA GLU A 257 -10.33 -39.29 -31.18
C GLU A 257 -11.05 -38.38 -32.20
N GLU A 258 -11.31 -38.91 -33.41
CA GLU A 258 -11.87 -38.24 -34.60
C GLU A 258 -13.35 -37.77 -34.47
N GLY A 259 -13.86 -37.54 -33.26
CA GLY A 259 -15.21 -37.04 -33.02
C GLY A 259 -15.29 -35.50 -32.96
N GLY A 260 -16.40 -34.90 -33.39
CA GLY A 260 -16.65 -33.44 -33.32
C GLY A 260 -16.57 -32.79 -31.92
N PHE A 261 -16.18 -33.54 -30.90
CA PHE A 261 -15.87 -33.09 -29.54
C PHE A 261 -14.49 -32.39 -29.43
N GLU A 262 -13.60 -32.55 -30.42
CA GLU A 262 -12.24 -31.98 -30.42
C GLU A 262 -12.22 -30.44 -30.27
N LEU A 263 -13.23 -29.75 -30.80
CA LEU A 263 -13.29 -28.29 -30.72
C LEU A 263 -13.67 -27.81 -29.31
N TRP A 264 -14.56 -28.52 -28.63
CA TRP A 264 -14.99 -28.18 -27.26
C TRP A 264 -13.91 -28.47 -26.23
N THR A 265 -13.15 -29.56 -26.39
CA THR A 265 -12.03 -29.88 -25.47
C THR A 265 -10.92 -28.86 -25.58
N LYS A 266 -10.57 -28.42 -26.80
CA LYS A 266 -9.59 -27.34 -27.02
C LYS A 266 -10.04 -26.01 -26.43
N LEU A 267 -11.32 -25.66 -26.62
CA LEU A 267 -11.89 -24.44 -26.00
C LEU A 267 -11.88 -24.56 -24.47
N ALA A 268 -12.32 -25.67 -23.90
CA ALA A 268 -12.33 -25.88 -22.45
C ALA A 268 -10.91 -25.80 -21.86
N ALA A 269 -9.91 -26.42 -22.50
CA ALA A 269 -8.52 -26.35 -22.08
C ALA A 269 -7.97 -24.92 -22.04
N LEU A 270 -8.43 -24.04 -22.94
CA LEU A 270 -8.04 -22.64 -22.97
C LEU A 270 -8.79 -21.78 -21.93
N TYR A 271 -10.11 -21.95 -21.81
CA TYR A 271 -10.95 -21.08 -20.98
C TYR A 271 -10.97 -21.47 -19.50
N VAL A 272 -10.91 -22.75 -19.16
CA VAL A 272 -11.01 -23.23 -17.77
C VAL A 272 -9.92 -22.63 -16.87
N PRO A 273 -8.63 -22.63 -17.26
CA PRO A 273 -7.58 -22.04 -16.44
C PRO A 273 -7.80 -20.55 -16.22
N THR A 274 -8.24 -19.82 -17.25
CA THR A 274 -8.51 -18.38 -17.17
C THR A 274 -9.69 -18.06 -16.26
N ILE A 275 -10.78 -18.83 -16.35
CA ILE A 275 -11.96 -18.64 -15.49
C ILE A 275 -11.61 -18.96 -14.03
N LEU A 276 -10.85 -20.03 -13.80
CA LEU A 276 -10.42 -20.43 -12.45
C LEU A 276 -9.48 -19.39 -11.84
N GLN A 277 -8.55 -18.88 -12.64
CA GLN A 277 -7.66 -17.77 -12.28
C GLN A 277 -8.45 -16.49 -11.93
N LEU A 278 -9.46 -16.14 -12.74
CA LEU A 278 -10.31 -14.97 -12.49
C LEU A 278 -11.10 -15.12 -11.18
N LEU A 279 -11.65 -16.31 -10.93
CA LEU A 279 -12.38 -16.62 -9.70
C LEU A 279 -11.47 -16.44 -8.48
N LEU A 280 -10.24 -16.92 -8.55
CA LEU A 280 -9.24 -16.77 -7.49
C LEU A 280 -8.94 -15.28 -7.21
N VAL A 281 -8.77 -14.47 -8.27
CA VAL A 281 -8.54 -13.02 -8.14
C VAL A 281 -9.76 -12.29 -7.57
N VAL A 282 -10.98 -12.69 -7.91
CA VAL A 282 -12.23 -12.11 -7.38
C VAL A 282 -12.47 -12.49 -5.91
N ALA A 283 -12.06 -13.69 -5.50
CA ALA A 283 -12.16 -14.14 -4.11
C ALA A 283 -11.22 -13.34 -3.19
N LEU A 284 -10.07 -12.92 -3.73
CA LEU A 284 -9.00 -12.24 -3.02
C LEU A 284 -9.38 -10.98 -2.22
N PRO A 285 -10.03 -9.96 -2.81
CA PRO A 285 -10.49 -8.78 -2.07
C PRO A 285 -11.49 -9.14 -0.97
N ARG A 286 -12.30 -10.20 -1.16
CA ARG A 286 -13.26 -10.64 -0.14
C ARG A 286 -12.55 -11.24 1.06
N ILE A 287 -11.54 -12.09 0.83
CA ILE A 287 -10.73 -12.69 1.89
C ILE A 287 -9.99 -11.61 2.67
N PHE A 288 -9.33 -10.67 1.99
CA PHE A 288 -8.62 -9.58 2.68
C PHE A 288 -9.53 -8.67 3.47
N ARG A 289 -10.71 -8.33 2.94
CA ARG A 289 -11.68 -7.56 3.70
C ARG A 289 -12.11 -8.31 4.95
N TRP A 290 -12.36 -9.62 4.85
CA TRP A 290 -12.71 -10.46 5.99
C TRP A 290 -11.59 -10.49 7.05
N VAL A 291 -10.33 -10.66 6.63
CA VAL A 291 -9.17 -10.64 7.54
C VAL A 291 -8.99 -9.27 8.21
N CYS A 292 -9.08 -8.16 7.46
CA CYS A 292 -8.93 -6.82 8.02
C CYS A 292 -10.03 -6.47 9.05
N VAL A 293 -11.26 -6.89 8.80
CA VAL A 293 -12.38 -6.59 9.71
C VAL A 293 -12.33 -7.46 10.96
N ASN A 294 -12.13 -8.77 10.80
CA ASN A 294 -12.26 -9.72 11.91
C ASN A 294 -10.98 -9.90 12.72
N TYR A 295 -9.81 -9.87 12.07
CA TYR A 295 -8.54 -10.20 12.72
C TYR A 295 -7.73 -8.95 13.14
N GLU A 296 -7.56 -7.97 12.24
CA GLU A 296 -6.84 -6.73 12.55
C GLU A 296 -7.65 -5.76 13.41
N ARG A 297 -8.98 -5.91 13.41
CA ARG A 297 -9.90 -5.09 14.22
C ARG A 297 -9.69 -3.60 14.04
N GLN A 298 -9.54 -3.16 12.79
CA GLN A 298 -9.44 -1.73 12.50
C GLN A 298 -10.71 -0.99 12.93
N LYS A 299 -10.52 0.22 13.47
CA LYS A 299 -11.60 1.03 14.06
C LYS A 299 -12.46 1.74 13.01
N THR A 300 -11.93 1.97 11.80
CA THR A 300 -12.61 2.72 10.73
C THR A 300 -12.68 1.93 9.42
N ARG A 301 -13.79 2.06 8.67
CA ARG A 301 -13.97 1.37 7.38
C ARG A 301 -13.11 1.98 6.29
N SER A 302 -12.85 3.28 6.35
CA SER A 302 -11.92 3.99 5.48
C SER A 302 -10.51 3.40 5.56
N ALA A 303 -9.98 3.20 6.78
CA ALA A 303 -8.66 2.61 6.98
C ALA A 303 -8.60 1.15 6.51
N VAL A 304 -9.66 0.36 6.75
CA VAL A 304 -9.79 -0.99 6.18
C VAL A 304 -9.69 -0.97 4.66
N THR A 305 -10.42 -0.05 4.00
CA THR A 305 -10.45 0.02 2.54
C THR A 305 -9.08 0.37 1.96
N VAL A 306 -8.40 1.36 2.52
CA VAL A 306 -7.03 1.75 2.11
C VAL A 306 -6.05 0.60 2.35
N SER A 307 -6.16 -0.08 3.50
CA SER A 307 -5.32 -1.23 3.86
C SER A 307 -5.51 -2.40 2.89
N VAL A 308 -6.75 -2.72 2.54
CA VAL A 308 -7.11 -3.76 1.56
C VAL A 308 -6.60 -3.39 0.18
N LEU A 309 -6.81 -2.15 -0.26
CA LEU A 309 -6.35 -1.67 -1.57
C LEU A 309 -4.82 -1.76 -1.69
N ARG A 310 -4.08 -1.35 -0.64
CA ARG A 310 -2.62 -1.44 -0.61
C ARG A 310 -2.12 -2.88 -0.73
N ARG A 311 -2.79 -3.83 -0.07
CA ARG A 311 -2.44 -5.27 -0.16
C ARG A 311 -2.75 -5.84 -1.52
N ILE A 312 -3.92 -5.53 -2.10
CA ILE A 312 -4.27 -5.99 -3.44
C ILE A 312 -3.26 -5.45 -4.45
N PHE A 313 -2.91 -4.16 -4.37
CA PHE A 313 -1.91 -3.57 -5.25
C PHE A 313 -0.55 -4.28 -5.15
N LEU A 314 -0.03 -4.45 -3.93
CA LEU A 314 1.24 -5.16 -3.70
C LEU A 314 1.18 -6.62 -4.18
N PHE A 315 0.05 -7.27 -4.02
CA PHE A 315 -0.15 -8.64 -4.44
C PHE A 315 -0.18 -8.79 -5.97
N GLN A 316 -0.88 -7.89 -6.65
CA GLN A 316 -0.89 -7.84 -8.12
C GLN A 316 0.52 -7.56 -8.66
N LEU A 317 1.23 -6.61 -8.04
CA LEU A 317 2.62 -6.30 -8.39
C LEU A 317 3.53 -7.53 -8.20
N LEU A 318 3.43 -8.22 -7.06
CA LEU A 318 4.21 -9.43 -6.79
C LEU A 318 3.88 -10.54 -7.78
N THR A 319 2.61 -10.73 -8.12
CA THR A 319 2.19 -11.75 -9.10
C THR A 319 2.80 -11.48 -10.47
N VAL A 320 2.69 -10.25 -10.97
CA VAL A 320 3.32 -9.85 -12.24
C VAL A 320 4.84 -10.01 -12.17
N TYR A 321 5.46 -9.62 -11.06
CA TYR A 321 6.90 -9.74 -10.86
C TYR A 321 7.38 -11.20 -10.89
N VAL A 322 6.68 -12.12 -10.21
CA VAL A 322 7.00 -13.55 -10.21
C VAL A 322 6.86 -14.16 -11.61
N ILE A 323 5.83 -13.76 -12.38
CA ILE A 323 5.65 -14.24 -13.75
C ILE A 323 6.82 -13.78 -14.64
N VAL A 324 7.14 -12.49 -14.62
CA VAL A 324 8.25 -11.92 -15.42
C VAL A 324 9.58 -12.57 -15.05
N ILE A 325 9.85 -12.71 -13.74
CA ILE A 325 11.04 -13.42 -13.27
C ILE A 325 11.06 -14.86 -13.75
N GLY A 326 9.94 -15.58 -13.66
CA GLY A 326 9.82 -16.94 -14.15
C GLY A 326 10.19 -17.08 -15.62
N GLU A 327 9.70 -16.17 -16.48
CA GLU A 327 10.05 -16.16 -17.91
C GLU A 327 11.53 -15.88 -18.15
N VAL A 328 12.12 -14.95 -17.40
CA VAL A 328 13.56 -14.64 -17.47
C VAL A 328 14.39 -15.86 -17.06
N TRP A 329 14.02 -16.54 -15.97
CA TRP A 329 14.72 -17.75 -15.51
C TRP A 329 14.64 -18.89 -16.52
N LEU A 330 13.47 -19.10 -17.15
CA LEU A 330 13.32 -20.12 -18.19
C LEU A 330 14.13 -19.80 -19.46
N SER A 331 14.33 -18.51 -19.76
CA SER A 331 15.12 -18.07 -20.91
C SER A 331 16.63 -18.13 -20.67
N PHE A 332 17.05 -18.12 -19.41
CA PHE A 332 18.45 -18.04 -19.00
C PHE A 332 19.32 -19.18 -19.59
N PRO A 333 18.95 -20.48 -19.51
CA PRO A 333 19.77 -21.56 -20.06
C PRO A 333 20.00 -21.42 -21.57
N GLY A 334 18.99 -20.97 -22.32
CA GLY A 334 19.11 -20.75 -23.76
C GLY A 334 20.14 -19.69 -24.13
N ILE A 335 20.23 -18.62 -23.33
CA ILE A 335 21.21 -17.54 -23.50
C ILE A 335 22.63 -18.07 -23.27
N PHE A 336 22.84 -18.91 -22.25
CA PHE A 336 24.16 -19.51 -21.99
C PHE A 336 24.59 -20.45 -23.12
N HIS A 337 23.67 -21.25 -23.67
CA HIS A 337 23.98 -22.10 -24.81
C HIS A 337 24.31 -21.29 -26.08
N MET A 338 23.58 -20.20 -26.36
CA MET A 338 23.90 -19.31 -27.48
C MET A 338 25.24 -18.59 -27.28
N ALA A 339 25.54 -18.12 -26.07
CA ALA A 339 26.82 -17.48 -25.77
C ALA A 339 27.99 -18.46 -25.94
N GLY A 340 27.84 -19.70 -25.46
CA GLY A 340 28.86 -20.74 -25.60
C GLY A 340 29.16 -21.09 -27.06
N THR A 341 28.13 -21.32 -27.87
CA THR A 341 28.30 -21.66 -29.30
C THR A 341 28.90 -20.51 -30.12
N THR A 342 28.56 -19.27 -29.80
CA THR A 342 29.13 -18.09 -30.46
C THR A 342 30.62 -17.94 -30.12
N LEU A 343 31.00 -18.17 -28.86
CA LEU A 343 32.39 -18.15 -28.40
C LEU A 343 33.22 -19.25 -29.08
N GLU A 344 32.70 -20.47 -29.14
CA GLU A 344 33.36 -21.60 -29.81
C GLU A 344 33.59 -21.33 -31.29
N ASN A 345 32.58 -20.79 -31.99
CA ASN A 345 32.71 -20.44 -33.41
C ASN A 345 33.73 -19.31 -33.64
N ALA A 346 33.77 -18.31 -32.76
CA ALA A 346 34.74 -17.22 -32.84
C ALA A 346 36.18 -17.71 -32.58
N LEU A 347 36.38 -18.56 -31.58
CA LEU A 347 37.68 -19.18 -31.29
C LEU A 347 38.15 -20.05 -32.46
N ARG A 348 37.24 -20.81 -33.09
CA ARG A 348 37.56 -21.64 -34.25
C ARG A 348 37.95 -20.82 -35.48
N SER A 349 37.31 -19.66 -35.68
CA SER A 349 37.69 -18.72 -36.74
C SER A 349 39.09 -18.16 -36.55
N MET A 350 39.47 -17.77 -35.34
CA MET A 350 40.82 -17.22 -35.08
C MET A 350 41.92 -18.28 -35.18
N GLY A 351 41.60 -19.56 -34.93
CA GLY A 351 42.55 -20.66 -35.05
C GLY A 351 42.86 -21.10 -36.49
N GLN A 352 42.10 -20.65 -37.51
CA GLN A 352 42.37 -20.97 -38.92
C GLN A 352 43.25 -19.94 -39.64
N ASP A 353 43.48 -18.77 -39.04
CA ASP A 353 44.30 -17.69 -39.62
C ASP A 353 45.77 -17.71 -39.16
N ILE A 354 46.18 -18.73 -38.42
CA ILE A 354 47.57 -19.01 -37.99
C ILE A 354 48.04 -20.29 -38.66
#